data_AF-R7VF49-F1
#
_entry.id   AF-R7VF49-F1
#
_cell.length_a   1.000
_cell.length_b   1.000
_cell.length_c   1.000
_cell.angle_alpha   90.00
_cell.angle_beta   90.00
_cell.angle_gamma   90.00
#
_symmetry.space_group_name_H-M   'P 1'
#
loop_
_entity.id
_entity.type
_entity.pdbx_description
1 polymer ?
#
loop_
_entity_poly.entity_id
_entity_poly.type
_entity_poly.pdbx_seq_one_letter_code
_entity_poly.pdbx_strand_id
1 'polypeptide(L)' 'QFGFKSHHSTDMCVYALKEIVRYYLSKSTPVFACFMDASKAFDKLNYFTLFEKLLKRKMPVLIIRIL' A
#
# COMPACT_ATOMS: atom_id res chain seq x y z
N GLN A 1 4.58 -0.18 2.47
CA GLN A 1 3.20 0.11 2.91
C GLN A 1 3.26 0.74 4.29
N PHE A 2 2.77 1.97 4.43
CA PHE A 2 2.78 2.72 5.70
C PHE A 2 1.40 2.79 6.37
N GLY A 3 0.31 2.72 5.59
CA GLY A 3 -1.06 2.68 6.13
C GLY A 3 -1.46 1.29 6.64
N PHE A 4 -2.32 1.27 7.66
CA PHE A 4 -2.88 0.06 8.30
C PHE A 4 -1.81 -0.93 8.81
N LYS A 5 -0.68 -0.42 9.31
CA LYS A 5 0.42 -1.23 9.85
C LYS A 5 0.87 -0.67 11.20
N SER A 6 1.06 -1.54 12.19
CA SER A 6 1.53 -1.14 13.51
C SER A 6 2.94 -0.52 13.44
N HIS A 7 3.20 0.47 14.29
CA HIS A 7 4.50 1.18 14.36
C HIS A 7 4.91 1.92 13.08
N HIS A 8 3.97 2.24 12.19
CA HIS A 8 4.22 3.03 10.98
C HIS A 8 3.30 4.25 10.98
N SER A 9 3.79 5.40 10.50
CA SER A 9 3.00 6.64 10.37
C SER A 9 3.13 7.23 8.97
N THR A 10 2.27 8.21 8.69
CA THR A 10 2.35 9.04 7.48
C THR A 10 3.64 9.85 7.41
N ASP A 11 4.23 10.21 8.55
CA ASP A 11 5.48 10.98 8.59
C ASP A 11 6.65 10.18 8.00
N MET A 12 6.70 8.87 8.28
CA MET A 12 7.70 7.98 7.68
C MET A 12 7.54 7.89 6.16
N CYS A 13 6.31 7.89 5.65
CA CYS A 13 6.02 7.90 4.22
C CYS A 13 6.51 9.20 3.57
N VAL A 14 6.19 10.35 4.19
CA VAL A 14 6.62 11.68 3.72
C VAL A 14 8.14 11.81 3.76
N TYR A 15 8.78 11.33 4.83
CA TYR A 15 10.23 11.32 4.95
C TYR A 15 10.89 10.51 3.83
N ALA A 16 10.42 9.28 3.60
CA ALA A 16 10.95 8.43 2.54
C ALA A 16 10.80 9.07 1.15
N LEU A 17 9.65 9.69 0.87
CA LEU A 17 9.43 10.41 -0.40
C LEU A 17 10.42 11.57 -0.55
N LYS A 18 10.60 12.39 0.48
CA LYS A 18 11.53 13.53 0.46
C LYS A 18 12.97 13.08 0.22
N GLU A 19 13.40 12.00 0.88
CA GLU A 19 14.74 11.45 0.70
C GLU A 19 14.99 10.94 -0.73
N ILE A 20 14.00 10.25 -1.32
CA ILE A 20 14.08 9.79 -2.72
C ILE A 20 14.20 10.99 -3.66
N VAL A 21 13.34 11.99 -3.51
CA VAL A 21 13.38 13.21 -4.34
C VAL A 21 14.73 13.92 -4.19
N ARG A 22 15.20 14.11 -2.95
CA ARG A 22 16.49 14.75 -2.65
C ARG A 22 17.66 14.02 -3.31
N TYR A 23 17.67 12.70 -3.25
CA TYR A 23 18.73 11.88 -3.85
C TYR A 23 18.82 12.08 -5.37
N TYR A 24 17.70 12.03 -6.09
CA TYR A 24 17.70 12.20 -7.55
C TYR A 24 17.96 13.65 -7.98
N LEU A 25 17.44 14.64 -7.24
CA LEU A 25 17.74 16.05 -7.50
C LEU A 25 19.22 16.37 -7.29
N SER A 26 19.88 15.79 -6.28
CA SER A 26 21.32 15.97 -6.05
C SER A 26 22.21 15.46 -7.19
N LYS A 27 21.66 14.59 -8.05
CA LYS A 27 22.34 14.02 -9.22
C LYS A 27 21.94 14.72 -10.53
N SER A 28 21.22 15.84 -10.44
CA SER A 28 20.69 16.58 -11.59
C SER A 28 19.82 15.72 -12.52
N THR A 29 19.19 14.68 -11.97
CA THR A 29 18.25 13.83 -12.71
C THR A 29 16.83 14.36 -12.54
N PRO A 30 16.01 14.38 -13.61
CA PRO A 30 14.63 14.85 -13.51
C PRO A 30 13.80 13.88 -12.66
N VAL A 31 12.97 14.43 -11.77
CA VAL A 31 12.08 13.68 -10.89
C VAL A 31 10.64 13.94 -11.29
N PHE A 32 9.86 12.87 -11.49
CA PHE A 32 8.44 12.93 -11.80
C PHE A 32 7.64 12.23 -10.70
N ALA A 33 6.47 12.76 -10.37
CA ALA A 33 5.56 12.17 -9.41
C ALA A 33 4.22 11.82 -10.08
N CYS A 34 3.68 10.65 -9.77
CA CYS A 34 2.35 10.23 -10.18
C CYS A 34 1.55 9.86 -8.94
N PHE A 35 0.43 10.55 -8.72
CA PHE A 35 -0.48 10.29 -7.62
C PHE A 35 -1.60 9.40 -8.11
N MET A 36 -1.69 8.19 -7.54
CA MET A 36 -2.72 7.21 -7.85
C MET A 36 -3.64 7.04 -6.65
N ASP A 37 -4.95 7.10 -6.89
CA ASP A 37 -5.97 6.82 -5.88
C ASP A 37 -7.04 5.87 -6.43
N ALA A 38 -7.60 5.04 -5.54
CA ALA A 38 -8.56 4.02 -5.89
C ALA A 38 -9.97 4.41 -5.44
N SER A 39 -10.84 4.71 -6.41
CA SER A 39 -12.24 5.07 -6.13
C SER A 39 -13.01 3.92 -5.49
N LYS A 40 -13.52 4.12 -4.27
CA LYS A 40 -14.30 3.13 -3.50
C LYS A 40 -13.58 1.78 -3.41
N ALA A 41 -12.32 1.80 -2.99
CA ALA A 41 -11.42 0.63 -3.02
C ALA A 41 -12.00 -0.62 -2.33
N PHE A 42 -12.74 -0.44 -1.22
CA PHE A 42 -13.36 -1.57 -0.51
C PHE A 42 -14.65 -2.06 -1.18
N ASP A 43 -15.47 -1.16 -1.73
CA ASP A 43 -16.71 -1.55 -2.40
C ASP A 43 -16.45 -2.26 -3.74
N LYS A 44 -15.37 -1.87 -4.43
CA LYS A 44 -15.01 -2.38 -5.77
C LYS A 44 -14.01 -3.53 -5.75
N LEU A 45 -13.67 -4.07 -4.58
CA LEU A 45 -12.70 -5.15 -4.48
C LEU A 45 -13.24 -6.45 -5.09
N ASN A 46 -12.39 -7.22 -5.76
CA ASN A 46 -12.76 -8.55 -6.24
C ASN A 46 -12.63 -9.57 -5.10
N TYR A 47 -13.75 -10.11 -4.63
CA TYR A 47 -13.80 -11.05 -3.50
C TYR A 47 -13.09 -12.37 -3.78
N PHE A 48 -13.16 -12.92 -5.00
CA PHE A 48 -12.42 -14.13 -5.36
C PHE A 48 -10.91 -13.92 -5.18
N THR A 49 -10.38 -12.81 -5.70
CA THR A 49 -8.97 -12.47 -5.54
C THR A 49 -8.60 -12.22 -4.07
N LEU A 50 -9.49 -11.59 -3.28
CA LEU A 50 -9.28 -11.38 -1.86
C LEU A 50 -9.18 -12.71 -1.11
N PHE A 51 -10.16 -13.60 -1.27
CA PHE A 51 -10.20 -14.89 -0.57
C PHE A 51 -9.04 -15.80 -0.97
N GLU A 52 -8.66 -15.84 -2.25
CA GLU A 52 -7.45 -16.54 -2.68
C GLU A 52 -6.20 -16.00 -1.98
N LYS A 53 -6.05 -14.68 -1.85
CA LYS A 53 -4.92 -14.05 -1.14
C LYS A 53 -4.93 -14.38 0.35
N LEU A 54 -6.11 -14.41 0.99
CA LEU A 54 -6.24 -14.76 2.41
C LEU A 54 -5.89 -16.24 2.66
N LEU A 55 -6.36 -17.15 1.80
CA LEU A 55 -6.02 -18.57 1.86
C LEU A 55 -4.51 -18.78 1.67
N LYS A 56 -3.90 -18.11 0.69
CA LYS A 56 -2.44 -18.15 0.46
C LYS A 56 -1.63 -17.65 1.67
N ARG A 57 -2.18 -16.71 2.45
CA ARG A 57 -1.58 -16.21 3.70
C ARG A 57 -1.85 -17.11 4.92
N LYS A 58 -2.45 -18.28 4.73
CA LYS A 58 -2.78 -19.26 5.78
C LYS A 58 -3.70 -18.70 6.88
N MET A 59 -4.61 -17.79 6.51
CA MET A 59 -5.66 -17.36 7.44
C MET A 59 -6.62 -18.54 7.72
N PRO A 60 -7.08 -18.70 8.97
CA PRO A 60 -8.06 -19.73 9.32
C PRO A 60 -9.30 -19.65 8.42
N VAL A 61 -9.70 -20.78 7.85
CA VAL A 61 -10.84 -20.86 6.90
C VAL A 61 -12.13 -20.36 7.53
N LEU A 62 -12.30 -20.54 8.85
CA LEU A 62 -13.46 -20.01 9.58
C LEU A 62 -13.54 -18.48 9.55
N ILE A 63 -12.40 -17.79 9.65
CA ILE A 63 -12.35 -16.32 9.55
C ILE A 63 -12.66 -15.88 8.12
N ILE A 64 -12.15 -16.58 7.12
CA ILE A 64 -12.42 -16.26 5.71
C ILE A 64 -13.90 -16.46 5.38
N ARG A 65 -14.56 -17.46 5.97
CA ARG A 65 -15.97 -17.79 5.72
C ARG A 65 -16.96 -16.75 6.25
N ILE A 66 -16.58 -15.96 7.25
CA ILE A 66 -17.45 -14.92 7.85
C ILE A 66 -17.25 -13.52 7.23
N LEU A 67 -16.29 -13.38 6.32
CA LEU A 67 -16.01 -12.16 5.55
C LEU A 67 -16.81 -12.15 4.25
#